data_AF-A0A1U7J8N2-F1
#
_entry.id   AF-A0A1U7J8N2-F1
#
_cell.length_a   1.000
_cell.length_b   1.000
_cell.length_c   1.000
_cell.angle_alpha   90.00
_cell.angle_beta   90.00
_cell.angle_gamma   90.00
#
_symmetry.space_group_name_H-M   'P 1'
#
loop_
_entity.id
_entity.type
_entity.pdbx_description
1 polymer ?
#
loop_
_entity_poly.entity_id
_entity_poly.type
_entity_poly.pdbx_seq_one_letter_code
_entity_poly.pdbx_strand_id
1 'polypeptide(L)'
;MAIARPFTDEDRIESLKAAVLAGIAAGMAAGSLLLAHRVPTIGWGAALTSIASGLSGSTFWVSAIFAGLSGGLFGITYRYAVRQDPNPQLKAGVVLAFSLVRGLALVNVAAAVSLRGWPFAVAIAESLLIFAAAAASLELARQQNWIKPVK
;
A
#
# COMPACT_ATOMS: atom_id res chain seq x y z
N MET A 1 -4.89 39.62 10.73
CA MET A 1 -5.70 38.39 10.81
C MET A 1 -4.74 37.21 10.74
N ALA A 2 -4.30 36.69 11.89
CA ALA A 2 -3.39 35.54 11.91
C ALA A 2 -4.16 34.32 11.42
N ILE A 3 -3.70 33.72 10.32
CA ILE A 3 -4.26 32.48 9.78
C ILE A 3 -3.96 31.41 10.83
N ALA A 4 -4.95 31.06 11.65
CA ALA A 4 -4.82 29.97 12.60
C ALA A 4 -4.42 28.72 11.81
N ARG A 5 -3.24 28.15 12.08
CA ARG A 5 -2.79 26.95 11.38
C ARG A 5 -3.76 25.82 11.77
N PRO A 6 -4.49 25.22 10.81
CA PRO A 6 -5.49 24.20 11.13
C PRO A 6 -4.86 22.88 11.64
N PHE A 7 -3.55 22.71 11.49
CA PHE A 7 -2.81 21.53 11.94
C PHE A 7 -1.60 21.96 12.78
N THR A 8 -1.41 21.28 13.91
CA THR A 8 -0.22 21.44 14.76
C THR A 8 0.98 20.73 14.12
N ASP A 9 2.20 21.12 14.48
CA ASP A 9 3.40 20.44 13.96
C ASP A 9 3.51 18.99 14.46
N GLU A 10 2.87 18.66 15.59
CA GLU A 10 2.75 17.30 16.13
C GLU A 10 1.90 16.40 15.20
N ASP A 11 0.73 16.87 14.74
CA ASP A 11 -0.14 16.12 13.82
C ASP A 11 0.55 15.77 12.50
N ARG A 12 1.43 16.67 12.04
CA ARG A 12 2.22 16.48 10.82
C ARG A 12 3.24 15.35 10.98
N ILE A 13 3.94 15.31 12.11
CA ILE A 13 4.95 14.27 12.41
C ILE A 13 4.27 12.91 12.55
N GLU A 14 3.11 12.84 13.20
CA GLU A 14 2.39 11.58 13.35
C GLU A 14 1.79 11.08 12.03
N SER A 15 1.35 11.99 11.15
CA SER A 15 0.92 11.66 9.79
C SER A 15 2.09 11.11 8.96
N LEU A 16 3.29 11.69 9.09
CA LEU A 16 4.48 11.20 8.41
C LEU A 16 4.87 9.80 8.89
N LYS A 17 4.79 9.52 10.20
CA LYS A 17 5.02 8.17 10.75
C LYS A 17 4.03 7.15 10.18
N ALA A 18 2.74 7.51 10.14
CA ALA A 18 1.71 6.66 9.55
C ALA A 18 1.99 6.39 8.07
N ALA A 19 2.40 7.42 7.32
CA ALA A 19 2.79 7.30 5.91
C ALA A 19 3.95 6.33 5.73
N VAL A 20 5.02 6.47 6.52
CA VAL A 20 6.20 5.62 6.42
C VAL A 20 5.88 4.17 6.76
N LEU A 21 5.13 3.92 7.84
CA LEU A 21 4.74 2.56 8.24
C LEU A 21 3.87 1.88 7.18
N ALA A 22 2.83 2.56 6.71
CA ALA A 22 1.95 2.03 5.67
C ALA A 22 2.68 1.84 4.34
N GLY A 23 3.60 2.75 3.99
CA GLY A 23 4.41 2.67 2.78
C GLY A 23 5.39 1.50 2.80
N ILE A 24 6.07 1.27 3.93
CA ILE A 24 6.95 0.11 4.10
C ILE A 24 6.14 -1.18 4.02
N ALA A 25 5.01 -1.27 4.74
CA ALA A 25 4.15 -2.44 4.71
C ALA A 25 3.65 -2.75 3.28
N ALA A 26 3.20 -1.73 2.55
CA ALA A 26 2.73 -1.88 1.18
C ALA A 26 3.86 -2.25 0.21
N GLY A 27 5.04 -1.67 0.37
CA GLY A 27 6.23 -1.99 -0.42
C GLY A 27 6.71 -3.42 -0.20
N MET A 28 6.72 -3.88 1.05
CA MET A 28 7.05 -5.26 1.41
C MET A 28 6.02 -6.24 0.82
N ALA A 29 4.73 -5.97 1.00
CA ALA A 29 3.67 -6.82 0.45
C ALA A 29 3.75 -6.92 -1.09
N ALA A 30 3.98 -5.80 -1.77
CA ALA A 30 4.17 -5.78 -3.21
C ALA A 30 5.44 -6.55 -3.64
N GLY A 31 6.54 -6.37 -2.92
CA GLY A 31 7.78 -7.12 -3.14
C GLY A 31 7.58 -8.64 -3.01
N SER A 32 6.86 -9.09 -1.98
CA SER A 32 6.52 -10.51 -1.79
C SER A 32 5.67 -11.06 -2.93
N LEU A 33 4.67 -10.31 -3.41
CA LEU A 33 3.80 -10.70 -4.52
C LEU A 33 4.56 -10.81 -5.84
N LEU A 34 5.42 -9.84 -6.12
CA LEU A 34 6.29 -9.87 -7.30
C LEU A 34 7.24 -11.06 -7.26
N LEU A 35 7.75 -11.42 -6.07
CA LEU A 35 8.54 -12.63 -5.89
C LEU A 35 7.73 -13.90 -6.16
N ALA A 36 6.50 -13.97 -5.63
CA ALA A 36 5.61 -15.11 -5.84
C ALA A 36 5.30 -15.35 -7.33
N HIS A 37 5.23 -14.30 -8.15
CA HIS A 37 5.07 -14.43 -9.60
C HIS A 37 6.35 -14.89 -10.31
N ARG A 38 7.53 -14.55 -9.78
CA ARG A 38 8.84 -14.88 -10.38
C ARG A 38 9.29 -16.29 -10.02
N VAL A 39 8.97 -16.80 -8.83
CA VAL A 39 9.42 -18.12 -8.37
C VAL A 39 9.03 -19.28 -9.32
N PRO A 40 7.79 -19.36 -9.86
CA PRO A 40 7.41 -20.44 -10.77
C PRO A 40 8.12 -20.41 -12.13
N THR A 41 8.60 -19.23 -12.55
CA THR A 41 9.18 -19.04 -13.89
C THR A 41 10.69 -19.18 -13.91
N ILE A 42 11.38 -18.76 -12.85
CA ILE A 42 12.86 -18.75 -12.78
C ILE A 42 13.44 -19.55 -11.61
N GLY A 43 12.59 -20.06 -10.70
CA GLY A 43 13.04 -20.78 -9.50
C GLY A 43 13.53 -19.87 -8.38
N TRP A 44 13.62 -20.41 -7.15
CA TRP A 44 13.85 -19.63 -5.92
C TRP A 44 15.22 -18.95 -5.87
N GLY A 45 16.28 -19.65 -6.29
CA GLY A 45 17.65 -19.14 -6.30
C GLY A 45 17.84 -17.99 -7.31
N ALA A 46 17.29 -18.12 -8.51
CA ALA A 46 17.35 -17.07 -9.53
C ALA A 46 16.42 -15.89 -9.20
N ALA A 47 15.27 -16.15 -8.57
CA ALA A 47 14.39 -15.09 -8.09
C ALA A 47 15.08 -14.19 -7.07
N LEU A 48 15.75 -14.76 -6.07
CA LEU A 48 16.51 -14.00 -5.07
C LEU A 48 17.69 -13.25 -5.68
N THR A 49 18.47 -13.89 -6.56
CA THR A 49 19.59 -13.21 -7.23
C THR A 49 19.11 -12.14 -8.21
N SER A 50 17.91 -12.22 -8.77
CA SER A 50 17.33 -11.16 -9.62
C SER A 50 16.98 -9.88 -8.83
N ILE A 51 16.63 -10.01 -7.55
CA ILE A 51 16.47 -8.86 -6.63
C ILE A 51 17.83 -8.18 -6.40
N ALA A 52 18.86 -9.01 -6.15
CA ALA A 52 20.19 -8.54 -5.79
C ALA A 52 21.02 -8.02 -6.98
N SER A 53 20.84 -8.59 -8.17
CA SER A 53 21.68 -8.32 -9.35
C SER A 53 21.24 -7.13 -10.20
N GLY A 54 20.09 -6.50 -9.93
CA GLY A 54 19.67 -5.25 -10.58
C GLY A 54 19.33 -5.34 -12.09
N LEU A 55 19.73 -6.39 -12.82
CA LEU A 55 19.52 -6.54 -14.26
C LEU A 55 18.03 -6.76 -14.65
N SER A 56 17.22 -7.37 -13.77
CA SER A 56 15.74 -7.35 -13.83
C SER A 56 15.13 -6.39 -12.80
N GLY A 57 15.99 -5.59 -12.14
CA GLY A 57 15.72 -4.86 -10.91
C GLY A 57 15.02 -3.52 -11.11
N SER A 58 15.18 -2.84 -12.26
CA SER A 58 14.57 -1.52 -12.46
C SER A 58 13.05 -1.58 -12.30
N THR A 59 12.36 -2.50 -12.96
CA THR A 59 10.90 -2.63 -12.86
C THR A 59 10.42 -3.12 -11.49
N PHE A 60 11.19 -4.01 -10.83
CA PHE A 60 10.86 -4.50 -9.48
C PHE A 60 10.92 -3.38 -8.44
N TRP A 61 12.05 -2.67 -8.39
CA TRP A 61 12.25 -1.56 -7.47
C TRP A 61 11.28 -0.42 -7.75
N VAL A 62 11.05 -0.10 -9.02
CA VAL A 62 10.06 0.91 -9.42
C VAL A 62 8.66 0.53 -8.96
N SER A 63 8.21 -0.70 -9.21
CA SER A 63 6.89 -1.17 -8.76
C SER A 63 6.76 -1.16 -7.23
N ALA A 64 7.80 -1.61 -6.51
CA ALA A 64 7.83 -1.58 -5.04
C ALA A 64 7.79 -0.14 -4.49
N ILE A 65 8.51 0.80 -5.10
CA ILE A 65 8.49 2.23 -4.72
C ILE A 65 7.12 2.83 -4.98
N PHE A 66 6.52 2.61 -6.16
CA PHE A 66 5.16 3.09 -6.45
C PHE A 66 4.13 2.48 -5.49
N ALA A 67 4.27 1.20 -5.17
CA ALA A 67 3.43 0.55 -4.18
C ALA A 67 3.59 1.18 -2.80
N GLY A 68 4.83 1.44 -2.37
CA GLY A 68 5.14 2.10 -1.10
C GLY A 68 4.64 3.54 -1.04
N LEU A 69 4.79 4.33 -2.09
CA LEU A 69 4.24 5.69 -2.17
C LEU A 69 2.71 5.66 -2.10
N SER A 70 2.06 4.74 -2.82
CA SER A 70 0.60 4.57 -2.75
C SER A 70 0.13 4.13 -1.36
N GLY A 71 0.89 3.25 -0.71
CA GLY A 71 0.63 2.78 0.66
C GLY A 71 0.83 3.88 1.70
N GLY A 72 1.84 4.72 1.53
CA GLY A 72 2.08 5.86 2.39
C GLY A 72 0.99 6.92 2.27
N LEU A 73 0.56 7.24 1.04
CA LEU A 73 -0.58 8.13 0.81
C LEU A 73 -1.86 7.55 1.43
N PHE A 74 -2.11 6.25 1.21
CA PHE A 74 -3.19 5.52 1.86
C PHE A 74 -3.11 5.63 3.38
N GLY A 75 -1.93 5.49 3.99
CA GLY A 75 -1.79 5.56 5.44
C GLY A 75 -2.12 6.93 6.03
N ILE A 76 -1.74 8.01 5.34
CA ILE A 76 -2.16 9.37 5.69
C ILE A 76 -3.68 9.48 5.60
N THR A 77 -4.26 9.10 4.47
CA THR A 77 -5.72 9.19 4.26
C THR A 77 -6.49 8.32 5.25
N TYR A 78 -6.00 7.12 5.55
CA TYR A 78 -6.59 6.19 6.51
C TYR A 78 -6.60 6.77 7.92
N ARG A 79 -5.52 7.43 8.35
CA ARG A 79 -5.47 8.11 9.66
C ARG A 79 -6.51 9.23 9.79
N TYR A 80 -6.74 10.00 8.73
CA TYR A 80 -7.72 11.10 8.76
C TYR A 80 -9.17 10.64 8.55
N ALA A 81 -9.37 9.60 7.73
CA ALA A 81 -10.68 9.04 7.45
C ALA A 81 -11.18 8.17 8.61
N VAL A 82 -10.33 7.28 9.11
CA VAL A 82 -10.59 6.44 10.27
C VAL A 82 -10.11 7.17 11.51
N ARG A 83 -10.94 8.09 12.00
CA ARG A 83 -10.74 8.76 13.29
C ARG A 83 -10.93 7.76 14.45
N GLN A 84 -11.13 8.25 15.68
CA GLN A 84 -11.48 7.41 16.83
C GLN A 84 -12.81 6.62 16.65
N ASP A 85 -13.52 6.80 15.53
CA ASP A 85 -14.74 6.08 15.23
C ASP A 85 -14.52 4.56 15.13
N PRO A 86 -15.25 3.76 15.91
CA PRO A 86 -15.13 2.31 15.90
C PRO A 86 -15.81 1.65 14.69
N ASN A 87 -16.29 2.41 13.71
CA ASN A 87 -17.09 1.87 12.60
C ASN A 87 -16.24 0.98 11.67
N PRO A 88 -16.44 -0.36 11.69
CA PRO A 88 -15.66 -1.28 10.87
C PRO A 88 -15.94 -1.13 9.37
N GLN A 89 -17.13 -0.64 9.01
CA GLN A 89 -17.51 -0.41 7.61
C GLN A 89 -16.72 0.73 6.98
N LEU A 90 -16.39 1.77 7.76
CA LEU A 90 -15.55 2.87 7.28
C LEU A 90 -14.12 2.39 7.00
N LYS A 91 -13.55 1.58 7.89
CA LYS A 91 -12.22 0.97 7.72
C LYS A 91 -12.16 0.12 6.45
N ALA A 92 -13.11 -0.81 6.32
CA ALA A 92 -13.21 -1.68 5.15
C ALA A 92 -13.45 -0.89 3.86
N GLY A 93 -14.31 0.14 3.90
CA GLY A 93 -14.60 1.00 2.76
C GLY A 93 -13.37 1.76 2.24
N VAL A 94 -12.55 2.32 3.13
CA VAL A 94 -11.31 3.03 2.75
C VAL A 94 -10.30 2.07 2.11
N VAL A 95 -10.13 0.87 2.69
CA VAL A 95 -9.27 -0.17 2.11
C VAL A 95 -9.78 -0.59 0.74
N LEU A 96 -11.08 -0.86 0.59
CA LEU A 96 -11.69 -1.27 -0.67
C LEU A 96 -11.56 -0.19 -1.75
N ALA A 97 -11.80 1.07 -1.42
CA ALA A 97 -11.73 2.17 -2.38
C ALA A 97 -10.31 2.30 -2.97
N PHE A 98 -9.27 2.34 -2.14
CA PHE A 98 -7.89 2.42 -2.62
C PHE A 98 -7.45 1.18 -3.39
N SER A 99 -7.87 -0.01 -2.92
CA SER A 99 -7.57 -1.28 -3.59
C SER A 99 -8.21 -1.37 -4.96
N LEU A 100 -9.47 -0.96 -5.09
CA LEU A 100 -10.18 -0.93 -6.36
C LEU A 100 -9.57 0.10 -7.31
N VAL A 101 -9.31 1.33 -6.87
CA VAL A 101 -8.70 2.37 -7.73
C VAL A 101 -7.35 1.91 -8.29
N ARG A 102 -6.50 1.32 -7.43
CA ARG A 102 -5.21 0.76 -7.86
C ARG A 102 -5.39 -0.45 -8.78
N GLY A 103 -6.25 -1.40 -8.40
CA GLY A 103 -6.50 -2.62 -9.16
C GLY A 103 -7.04 -2.31 -10.56
N LEU A 104 -8.02 -1.40 -10.67
CA LEU A 104 -8.54 -0.95 -11.96
C LEU A 104 -7.49 -0.23 -12.79
N ALA A 105 -6.60 0.57 -12.19
CA ALA A 105 -5.51 1.21 -12.92
C ALA A 105 -4.54 0.19 -13.52
N LEU A 106 -4.18 -0.86 -12.76
CA LEU A 106 -3.35 -1.97 -13.27
C LEU A 106 -4.04 -2.72 -14.39
N VAL A 107 -5.36 -2.90 -14.28
CA VAL A 107 -6.13 -3.58 -15.33
C VAL A 107 -6.27 -2.72 -16.56
N ASN A 108 -6.43 -1.41 -16.45
CA ASN A 108 -6.46 -0.55 -17.62
C ASN A 108 -5.17 -0.68 -18.45
N VAL A 109 -4.02 -0.78 -17.78
CA VAL A 109 -2.73 -1.04 -18.43
C VAL A 109 -2.67 -2.45 -19.02
N ALA A 110 -3.16 -3.46 -18.30
CA ALA A 110 -3.16 -4.85 -18.77
C ALA A 110 -4.16 -5.12 -19.91
N ALA A 111 -5.34 -4.50 -19.88
CA ALA A 111 -6.39 -4.61 -20.88
C ALA A 111 -5.98 -3.97 -22.22
N ALA A 112 -5.16 -2.92 -22.16
CA ALA A 112 -4.51 -2.36 -23.35
C ALA A 112 -3.58 -3.37 -24.04
N VAL A 113 -3.11 -4.41 -23.33
CA VAL A 113 -2.19 -5.44 -23.84
C VAL A 113 -2.89 -6.78 -24.08
N SER A 114 -3.92 -7.14 -23.31
CA SER A 114 -4.65 -8.41 -23.43
C SER A 114 -6.07 -8.34 -22.85
N LEU A 115 -7.09 -8.59 -23.66
CA LEU A 115 -8.51 -8.63 -23.23
C LEU A 115 -8.89 -9.97 -22.57
N ARG A 116 -8.23 -10.35 -21.49
CA ARG A 116 -8.67 -11.46 -20.64
C ARG A 116 -9.21 -10.93 -19.31
N GLY A 117 -10.37 -11.39 -18.87
CA GLY A 117 -10.98 -11.00 -17.59
C GLY A 117 -10.29 -11.61 -16.36
N TRP A 118 -9.55 -12.71 -16.51
CA TRP A 118 -8.82 -13.34 -15.40
C TRP A 118 -7.78 -12.44 -14.70
N PRO A 119 -6.87 -11.73 -15.43
CA PRO A 119 -5.93 -10.80 -14.79
C PRO A 119 -6.61 -9.63 -14.08
N PHE A 120 -7.88 -9.31 -14.36
CA PHE A 120 -8.62 -8.29 -13.62
C PHE A 120 -8.87 -8.68 -12.17
N ALA A 121 -9.40 -9.88 -11.95
CA ALA A 121 -9.67 -10.37 -10.60
C ALA A 121 -8.38 -10.50 -9.78
N VAL A 122 -7.29 -10.98 -10.42
CA VAL A 122 -5.99 -11.12 -9.78
C VAL A 122 -5.45 -9.74 -9.35
N ALA A 123 -5.40 -8.76 -10.26
CA ALA A 123 -4.86 -7.43 -9.94
C ALA A 123 -5.61 -6.69 -8.82
N ILE A 124 -6.94 -6.87 -8.74
CA ILE A 124 -7.75 -6.31 -7.64
C ILE A 124 -7.45 -7.05 -6.34
N ALA A 125 -7.41 -8.39 -6.35
CA ALA A 125 -7.10 -9.18 -5.17
C ALA A 125 -5.71 -8.86 -4.62
N GLU A 126 -4.72 -8.72 -5.49
CA GLU A 126 -3.36 -8.30 -5.13
C GLU A 126 -3.33 -6.92 -4.47
N SER A 127 -4.03 -5.95 -5.08
CA SER A 127 -4.12 -4.60 -4.52
C SER A 127 -4.81 -4.61 -3.14
N LEU A 128 -5.84 -5.44 -2.98
CA LEU A 128 -6.54 -5.63 -1.72
C LEU A 128 -5.63 -6.19 -0.64
N LEU A 129 -4.81 -7.20 -0.95
CA LEU A 129 -3.84 -7.74 -0.01
C LEU A 129 -2.81 -6.69 0.42
N ILE A 130 -2.32 -5.87 -0.51
CA ILE A 130 -1.32 -4.82 -0.22
C ILE A 130 -1.90 -3.76 0.74
N PHE A 131 -3.10 -3.23 0.45
CA PHE A 131 -3.70 -2.21 1.31
C PHE A 131 -4.28 -2.78 2.60
N ALA A 132 -4.75 -4.03 2.62
CA ALA A 132 -5.14 -4.71 3.85
C ALA A 132 -3.94 -4.91 4.78
N ALA A 133 -2.78 -5.31 4.24
CA ALA A 133 -1.53 -5.41 5.02
C ALA A 133 -1.10 -4.04 5.57
N ALA A 134 -1.19 -2.99 4.75
CA ALA A 134 -0.91 -1.63 5.21
C ALA A 134 -1.87 -1.18 6.33
N ALA A 135 -3.18 -1.43 6.18
CA ALA A 135 -4.17 -1.12 7.20
C ALA A 135 -3.94 -1.91 8.51
N ALA A 136 -3.61 -3.20 8.41
CA ALA A 136 -3.27 -4.03 9.56
C ALA A 136 -2.02 -3.51 10.28
N SER A 137 -0.99 -3.09 9.53
CA SER A 137 0.22 -2.50 10.11
C SER A 137 -0.06 -1.21 10.89
N LEU A 138 -0.98 -0.38 10.39
CA LEU A 138 -1.40 0.85 11.06
C LEU A 138 -2.22 0.56 12.31
N GLU A 139 -3.10 -0.43 12.26
CA GLU A 139 -3.89 -0.82 13.44
C GLU A 139 -2.99 -1.41 14.53
N LEU A 140 -2.01 -2.24 14.18
CA LEU A 140 -0.99 -2.73 15.12
C LEU A 140 -0.17 -1.58 15.72
N ALA A 141 0.28 -0.63 14.89
CA ALA A 141 1.00 0.55 15.37
C ALA A 141 0.14 1.43 16.29
N ARG A 142 -1.17 1.50 16.06
CA ARG A 142 -2.13 2.21 16.92
C ARG A 142 -2.33 1.49 18.25
N GLN A 143 -2.48 0.16 18.23
CA GLN A 143 -2.59 -0.67 19.45
C GLN A 143 -1.34 -0.59 20.32
N GLN A 144 -0.15 -0.46 19.71
CA GLN A 144 1.11 -0.26 20.42
C GLN A 144 1.35 1.19 20.88
N ASN A 145 0.37 2.10 20.74
CA ASN A 145 0.50 3.55 21.02
C ASN A 145 1.62 4.25 20.25
N TRP A 146 2.11 3.67 19.15
CA TRP A 146 3.20 4.26 18.37
C TRP A 146 2.72 5.44 17.51
N ILE A 147 1.41 5.49 17.25
CA ILE A 147 0.70 6.53 16.51
C ILE A 147 -0.50 6.95 17.36
N LYS A 148 -0.54 8.20 17.85
CA LYS A 148 -1.71 8.69 18.59
C LYS A 148 -2.85 8.96 17.60
N PRO A 149 -4.11 8.69 17.98
CA PRO A 149 -5.25 9.08 17.16
C PRO A 149 -5.33 10.61 17.07
N VAL A 150 -5.67 11.13 15.88
CA VAL A 150 -6.01 12.55 15.70
C VAL A 150 -7.23 12.84 16.59
N LYS A 151 -7.16 13.93 17.36
CA LYS A 151 -8.28 14.44 18.17
C LYS A 151 -9.30 15.15 17.30
#